data_AF-V3ZYB0-F1
#
_entry.id   AF-V3ZYB0-F1
#
_cell.length_a   1.000
_cell.length_b   1.000
_cell.length_c   1.000
_cell.angle_alpha   90.00
_cell.angle_beta   90.00
_cell.angle_gamma   90.00
#
_symmetry.space_group_name_H-M   'P 1'
#
loop_
_entity.id
_entity.type
_entity.pdbx_description
1 polymer ?
#
loop_
_entity_poly.entity_id
_entity_poly.type
_entity_poly.pdbx_seq_one_letter_code
_entity_poly.pdbx_strand_id
1 'polypeptide(L)'
;MVIEYIGDLIRNEVANRREKTYEEQNRGIYMFRIDDDNVIDATMSGGPARYINHSCAPNCVAEVVPFEKDSKIIIITNRRLSKGEELTYDYKFDFEDESHKIPCSCGAGCCRKWMN
;
A
#
# COMPACT_ATOMS: atom_id res chain seq x y z
N MET A 1 13.63 10.16 3.16
CA MET A 1 13.23 8.73 3.10
C MET A 1 12.76 8.30 4.47
N VAL A 2 11.64 7.59 4.56
CA VAL A 2 11.09 7.04 5.80
C VAL A 2 11.44 5.55 5.93
N ILE A 3 10.97 4.74 4.98
CA ILE A 3 11.12 3.29 5.02
C ILE A 3 10.88 2.67 3.63
N GLU A 4 11.51 1.52 3.35
CA GLU A 4 11.22 0.68 2.19
C GLU A 4 10.04 -0.26 2.47
N TYR A 5 9.14 -0.44 1.50
CA TYR A 5 8.13 -1.47 1.54
C TYR A 5 8.72 -2.80 1.04
N ILE A 6 9.16 -3.65 1.98
CA ILE A 6 9.80 -4.95 1.69
C ILE A 6 8.80 -6.10 1.78
N GLY A 7 8.98 -7.10 0.92
CA GLY A 7 8.20 -8.34 0.84
C GLY A 7 8.71 -9.23 -0.30
N ASP A 8 7.92 -10.25 -0.66
CA ASP A 8 8.20 -11.13 -1.80
C ASP A 8 7.84 -10.43 -3.12
N LEU A 9 8.80 -10.25 -4.02
CA LEU A 9 8.51 -9.78 -5.39
C LEU A 9 7.93 -10.95 -6.21
N ILE A 10 6.68 -10.82 -6.63
CA ILE A 10 5.93 -11.85 -7.35
C ILE A 10 5.23 -11.27 -8.58
N ARG A 11 4.96 -12.12 -9.57
CA ARG A 11 4.16 -11.73 -10.76
C ARG A 11 2.67 -11.69 -10.43
N ASN A 12 1.90 -10.92 -11.19
CA ASN A 12 0.43 -10.78 -11.02
C ASN A 12 -0.33 -12.11 -10.90
N GLU A 13 0.00 -13.11 -11.73
CA GLU A 13 -0.69 -14.41 -11.69
C GLU A 13 -0.56 -15.10 -10.32
N VAL A 14 0.61 -14.96 -9.69
CA VAL A 14 0.88 -15.49 -8.35
C VAL A 14 0.17 -14.66 -7.29
N ALA A 15 0.15 -13.34 -7.45
CA ALA A 15 -0.55 -12.42 -6.55
C ALA A 15 -2.04 -12.75 -6.47
N ASN A 16 -2.73 -12.85 -7.61
CA ASN A 16 -4.16 -13.19 -7.68
C ASN A 16 -4.48 -14.54 -7.02
N ARG A 17 -3.62 -15.54 -7.19
CA ARG A 17 -3.79 -16.85 -6.55
C ARG A 17 -3.60 -16.77 -5.03
N ARG A 18 -2.61 -16.00 -4.57
CA ARG A 18 -2.33 -15.80 -3.14
C ARG A 18 -3.43 -15.00 -2.46
N GLU A 19 -3.93 -13.94 -3.10
CA GLU A 19 -5.04 -13.11 -2.64
C GLU A 19 -6.25 -13.98 -2.29
N LYS A 20 -6.75 -14.77 -3.24
CA LYS A 20 -7.86 -15.70 -3.01
C LYS A 20 -7.60 -16.66 -1.84
N THR A 21 -6.38 -17.17 -1.73
CA THR A 21 -5.99 -18.06 -0.62
C THR A 21 -6.03 -17.33 0.72
N TYR A 22 -5.60 -16.07 0.77
CA TYR A 22 -5.59 -15.25 1.97
C TYR A 22 -7.00 -14.84 2.40
N GLU A 23 -7.88 -14.53 1.45
CA GLU A 23 -9.30 -14.28 1.70
C GLU A 23 -10.00 -15.50 2.31
N GLU A 24 -9.80 -16.69 1.73
CA GLU A 24 -10.35 -17.95 2.25
C GLU A 24 -9.85 -18.26 3.69
N GLN A 25 -8.67 -17.74 4.05
CA GLN A 25 -8.08 -17.86 5.38
C GLN A 25 -8.43 -16.69 6.32
N ASN A 26 -9.24 -15.73 5.86
CA ASN A 26 -9.58 -14.50 6.57
C ASN A 26 -8.33 -13.72 7.05
N ARG A 27 -7.32 -13.65 6.19
CA ARG A 27 -6.04 -12.99 6.46
C ARG A 27 -6.00 -11.63 5.79
N GLY A 28 -5.40 -10.65 6.46
CA GLY A 28 -5.13 -9.35 5.85
C GLY A 28 -4.19 -9.47 4.65
N ILE A 29 -4.54 -8.82 3.54
CA ILE A 29 -3.77 -8.81 2.31
C ILE A 29 -2.87 -7.58 2.31
N TYR A 30 -1.56 -7.79 2.14
CA TYR A 30 -0.57 -6.72 2.10
C TYR A 30 0.22 -6.84 0.80
N MET A 31 -0.37 -6.33 -0.28
CA MET A 31 0.21 -6.39 -1.63
C MET A 31 0.35 -4.96 -2.18
N PHE A 32 1.50 -4.68 -2.78
CA PHE A 32 1.80 -3.38 -3.38
C PHE A 32 2.30 -3.58 -4.81
N ARG A 33 1.53 -3.11 -5.80
CA ARG A 33 1.93 -3.10 -7.21
C ARG A 33 3.13 -2.18 -7.43
N ILE A 34 4.22 -2.74 -7.97
CA ILE A 34 5.42 -1.96 -8.29
C ILE A 34 5.45 -1.53 -9.76
N ASP A 35 4.94 -2.37 -10.65
CA ASP A 35 4.76 -2.12 -12.07
C ASP A 35 3.58 -2.94 -12.62
N ASP A 36 3.38 -2.93 -13.93
CA ASP A 36 2.24 -3.61 -14.56
C ASP A 36 2.32 -5.14 -14.45
N ASP A 37 3.48 -5.73 -14.20
CA ASP A 37 3.72 -7.18 -14.19
C ASP A 37 3.98 -7.75 -12.78
N ASN A 38 4.45 -6.91 -11.86
CA ASN A 38 5.00 -7.31 -10.58
C ASN A 38 4.32 -6.62 -9.37
N VAL A 39 4.26 -7.37 -8.28
CA VAL A 39 3.67 -7.00 -6.99
C VAL A 39 4.63 -7.41 -5.88
N ILE A 40 4.78 -6.58 -4.85
CA ILE A 40 5.46 -6.94 -3.60
C ILE A 40 4.42 -7.42 -2.61
N ASP A 41 4.50 -8.68 -2.20
CA ASP A 41 3.63 -9.31 -1.20
C ASP A 41 4.32 -9.37 0.17
N ALA A 42 3.80 -8.59 1.12
CA ALA A 42 4.28 -8.49 2.50
C ALA A 42 3.41 -9.27 3.51
N THR A 43 2.48 -10.11 3.02
CA THR A 43 1.44 -10.77 3.84
C THR A 43 2.00 -11.84 4.77
N MET A 44 2.95 -12.63 4.29
CA MET A 44 3.61 -13.69 5.06
C MET A 44 4.95 -13.22 5.64
N SER A 45 5.74 -12.54 4.82
CA SER A 45 7.06 -12.03 5.18
C SER A 45 7.20 -10.61 4.62
N GLY A 46 7.51 -9.64 5.47
CA GLY A 46 7.60 -8.24 5.06
C GLY A 46 8.05 -7.33 6.19
N GLY A 47 8.13 -6.04 5.91
CA GLY A 47 8.59 -5.01 6.84
C GLY A 47 7.44 -4.32 7.59
N PRO A 48 7.77 -3.43 8.55
CA PRO A 48 6.76 -2.68 9.29
C PRO A 48 6.01 -1.64 8.43
N ALA A 49 6.50 -1.35 7.22
CA ALA A 49 5.82 -0.47 6.25
C ALA A 49 4.40 -0.94 5.87
N ARG A 50 4.09 -2.24 6.04
CA ARG A 50 2.75 -2.79 5.78
C ARG A 50 1.65 -2.24 6.69
N TYR A 51 2.02 -1.57 7.77
CA TYR A 51 1.07 -0.96 8.72
C TYR A 51 0.87 0.54 8.52
N ILE A 52 1.43 1.13 7.46
CA ILE A 52 1.22 2.54 7.14
C ILE A 52 -0.15 2.68 6.49
N ASN A 53 -1.06 3.40 7.14
CA ASN A 53 -2.46 3.52 6.75
C ASN A 53 -2.68 4.46 5.55
N HIS A 54 -3.87 4.37 4.99
CA HIS A 54 -4.35 5.32 4.00
C HIS A 54 -4.81 6.65 4.62
N SER A 55 -4.53 7.77 3.95
CA SER A 55 -5.22 9.04 4.17
C SER A 55 -5.50 9.75 2.86
N CYS A 56 -6.68 10.40 2.76
CA CYS A 56 -7.01 11.30 1.66
C CYS A 56 -6.24 12.64 1.74
N ALA A 57 -5.60 12.93 2.88
CA ALA A 57 -4.70 14.07 3.07
C ALA A 57 -3.35 13.54 3.63
N PRO A 58 -2.58 12.79 2.82
CA PRO A 58 -1.42 12.05 3.31
C PRO A 58 -0.21 12.95 3.59
N ASN A 59 0.62 12.54 4.53
CA ASN A 59 1.91 13.19 4.84
C ASN A 59 3.12 12.46 4.22
N CYS A 60 2.88 11.32 3.60
CA CYS A 60 3.86 10.54 2.85
C CYS A 60 3.37 10.23 1.42
N VAL A 61 4.32 9.93 0.55
CA VAL A 61 4.13 9.41 -0.80
C VAL A 61 4.94 8.12 -0.95
N ALA A 62 4.44 7.20 -1.78
CA ALA A 62 5.18 6.02 -2.20
C ALA A 62 5.79 6.29 -3.59
N GLU A 63 7.10 6.10 -3.72
CA GLU A 63 7.83 6.24 -4.97
C GLU A 63 8.51 4.93 -5.35
N VAL A 64 8.43 4.60 -6.64
CA VAL A 64 9.16 3.47 -7.21
C VAL A 64 10.53 3.98 -7.63
N VAL A 65 11.58 3.47 -6.99
CA VAL A 65 12.97 3.89 -7.22
C VAL A 65 13.73 2.73 -7.85
N PRO A 66 14.41 2.93 -8.99
CA PRO A 66 15.26 1.89 -9.58
C PRO A 66 16.48 1.66 -8.68
N PHE A 67 16.77 0.39 -8.39
CA PHE A 67 17.92 -0.03 -7.58
C PHE A 67 18.62 -1.22 -8.23
N GLU A 68 19.78 -0.96 -8.83
CA GLU A 68 20.53 -1.93 -9.62
C GLU A 68 19.71 -2.58 -10.74
N LYS A 69 19.23 -3.81 -10.54
CA LYS A 69 18.49 -4.60 -11.52
C LYS A 69 16.99 -4.67 -11.24
N ASP A 70 16.57 -4.23 -10.05
CA ASP A 70 15.19 -4.31 -9.59
C ASP A 70 14.67 -2.91 -9.23
N SER A 71 13.36 -2.79 -9.08
CA SER A 71 12.73 -1.58 -8.54
C SER A 71 12.39 -1.78 -7.07
N LYS A 72 12.42 -0.70 -6.30
CA LYS A 72 12.06 -0.67 -4.87
C LYS A 72 10.94 0.33 -4.62
N ILE A 73 10.04 0.02 -3.69
CA ILE A 73 9.02 0.98 -3.25
C ILE A 73 9.51 1.66 -1.97
N ILE A 74 9.70 2.96 -2.05
CA ILE A 74 10.21 3.78 -0.95
C ILE A 74 9.12 4.75 -0.49
N ILE A 75 8.85 4.77 0.81
CA ILE A 75 7.95 5.74 1.43
C ILE A 75 8.75 6.99 1.83
N ILE A 76 8.31 8.15 1.35
CA ILE A 76 8.97 9.44 1.53
C ILE A 76 7.96 10.44 2.09
N THR A 77 8.39 11.29 3.03
CA THR A 77 7.56 12.38 3.56
C THR A 77 7.40 13.50 2.52
N ASN A 78 6.20 14.03 2.35
CA ASN A 78 5.95 15.18 1.48
C ASN A 78 6.00 16.54 2.22
N ARG A 79 6.12 16.51 3.55
CA ARG A 79 6.32 17.68 4.42
C ARG A 79 7.08 17.31 5.68
N ARG A 80 7.44 18.31 6.48
CA ARG A 80 8.00 18.08 7.82
C ARG A 80 6.95 17.43 8.74
N LEU A 81 7.37 16.41 9.49
CA LEU A 81 6.54 15.68 10.43
C LEU A 81 6.83 16.08 11.88
N SER A 82 5.81 16.02 12.72
CA SER A 82 5.95 16.15 14.17
C SER A 82 6.10 14.77 14.83
N LYS A 83 6.74 14.73 16.01
CA LYS A 83 6.84 13.49 16.78
C LYS A 83 5.44 13.01 17.19
N GLY A 84 5.16 11.73 16.95
CA GLY A 84 3.87 11.11 17.28
C GLY A 84 2.79 11.27 16.21
N GLU A 85 3.10 11.94 15.11
CA GLU A 85 2.21 12.01 13.97
C GLU A 85 2.13 10.66 13.24
N GLU A 86 0.92 10.20 12.90
CA GLU A 86 0.71 8.97 12.14
C GLU A 86 1.20 9.14 10.69
N LEU A 87 1.96 8.17 10.19
CA LEU A 87 2.40 8.15 8.81
C LEU A 87 1.28 7.61 7.92
N THR A 88 0.96 8.32 6.84
CA THR A 88 -0.09 7.90 5.90
C THR A 88 0.26 8.24 4.46
N TYR A 89 -0.19 7.43 3.51
CA TYR A 89 -0.06 7.68 2.06
C TYR A 89 -1.38 7.42 1.32
N ASP A 90 -1.51 7.91 0.09
CA ASP A 90 -2.65 7.56 -0.77
C ASP A 90 -2.41 6.17 -1.37
N TYR A 91 -3.30 5.21 -1.09
CA TYR A 91 -3.18 3.84 -1.61
C TYR A 91 -3.42 3.78 -3.11
N LYS A 92 -4.19 4.73 -3.66
CA LYS A 92 -4.55 4.79 -5.08
C LYS A 92 -5.11 3.45 -5.60
N PHE A 93 -6.05 2.87 -4.85
CA PHE A 93 -6.77 1.70 -5.36
C PHE A 93 -7.52 2.06 -6.64
N ASP A 94 -7.63 1.08 -7.53
CA ASP A 94 -8.39 1.21 -8.76
C ASP A 94 -9.87 1.45 -8.44
N PHE A 95 -10.56 2.22 -9.27
CA PHE A 95 -11.98 2.46 -9.09
C PHE A 95 -12.78 1.18 -9.29
N GLU A 96 -13.60 0.83 -8.30
CA GLU A 96 -14.51 -0.32 -8.36
C GLU A 96 -15.97 0.12 -8.37
N ASP A 97 -16.86 -0.81 -8.72
CA ASP A 97 -18.29 -0.57 -8.67
C ASP A 97 -18.81 -0.41 -7.23
N GLU A 98 -20.02 0.13 -7.08
CA GLU A 98 -20.61 0.44 -5.77
C GLU A 98 -20.65 -0.76 -4.81
N SER A 99 -20.64 -2.01 -5.31
CA SER A 99 -20.69 -3.21 -4.47
C SER A 99 -19.35 -3.57 -3.82
N HIS A 100 -18.22 -3.03 -4.29
CA HIS A 100 -16.87 -3.33 -3.79
C HIS A 100 -16.17 -2.12 -3.18
N LYS A 101 -16.89 -1.03 -2.91
CA LYS A 101 -16.29 0.15 -2.29
C LYS A 101 -15.86 -0.10 -0.85
N ILE A 102 -14.63 0.33 -0.54
CA ILE A 102 -14.01 0.18 0.78
C ILE A 102 -14.04 1.54 1.51
N PRO A 103 -14.77 1.65 2.63
CA PRO A 103 -14.94 2.92 3.32
C PRO A 103 -13.62 3.43 3.91
N CYS A 104 -13.36 4.72 3.73
CA CYS A 104 -12.19 5.40 4.27
C CYS A 104 -12.51 6.03 5.63
N SER A 105 -11.70 5.69 6.64
CA SER A 105 -11.83 6.21 8.02
C SER A 105 -10.70 7.16 8.43
N CYS A 106 -10.01 7.80 7.47
CA CYS A 106 -8.81 8.61 7.75
C CYS A 106 -9.05 9.90 8.56
N GLY A 107 -10.30 10.34 8.75
CA GLY A 107 -10.63 11.54 9.52
C GLY A 107 -10.24 12.88 8.87
N ALA A 108 -9.67 12.90 7.67
CA ALA A 108 -9.30 14.12 6.97
C ALA A 108 -10.54 14.99 6.62
N GLY A 109 -10.40 16.32 6.73
CA GLY A 109 -11.48 17.25 6.37
C GLY A 109 -11.90 17.17 4.90
N CYS A 110 -10.98 16.77 4.02
CA CYS A 110 -11.22 16.52 2.59
C CYS A 110 -11.32 15.02 2.25
N CYS A 111 -11.74 14.17 3.19
CA CYS A 111 -11.87 12.72 2.97
C CYS A 111 -12.85 12.39 1.83
N ARG A 112 -12.39 11.58 0.86
CA ARG A 112 -13.17 11.06 -0.28
C ARG A 112 -14.25 10.05 0.12
N LYS A 113 -14.31 9.66 1.40
CA LYS A 113 -15.16 8.60 1.98
C LYS A 113 -14.84 7.18 1.55
N TRP A 114 -14.07 6.99 0.49
CA TRP A 114 -13.69 5.69 -0.06
C TRP A 114 -12.19 5.64 -0.37
N MET A 115 -11.61 4.44 -0.36
CA MET A 115 -10.20 4.22 -0.71
C MET A 115 -10.02 3.85 -2.19
N ASN A 116 -11.04 3.22 -2.78
CA ASN A 116 -11.25 2.93 -4.19
C ASN A 116 -12.45 3.72 -4.75
#